data_AF-D6A4E9-F1
#
_entry.id   AF-D6A4E9-F1
#
_cell.length_a   1.000
_cell.length_b   1.000
_cell.length_c   1.000
_cell.angle_alpha   90.00
_cell.angle_beta   90.00
_cell.angle_gamma   90.00
#
_symmetry.space_group_name_H-M   'P 1'
#
loop_
_entity.id
_entity.type
_entity.pdbx_description
1 polymer ?
#
loop_
_entity_poly.entity_id
_entity_poly.type
_entity_poly.pdbx_seq_one_letter_code
_entity_poly.pdbx_strand_id
1 'polypeptide(L)' 'MAIRASIQADTEDECVEGLTQLVDAGFVPVMMPRYMTDGRWMARAVPTRKAPTAESGRGAVAAG' A
#
# COMPACT_ATOMS: atom_id res chain seq x y z
N MET A 1 6.87 7.22 10.02
CA MET A 1 5.54 6.79 9.56
C MET A 1 5.71 5.49 8.78
N ALA A 2 4.97 4.44 9.10
CA ALA A 2 4.92 3.24 8.26
C ALA A 2 4.05 3.59 7.04
N ILE A 3 4.67 3.67 5.86
CA ILE A 3 3.95 3.83 4.60
C ILE A 3 3.04 2.61 4.44
N ARG A 4 1.73 2.81 4.31
CA ARG A 4 0.76 1.70 4.17
C ARG A 4 0.30 1.62 2.73
N ALA A 5 0.56 0.50 2.07
CA ALA A 5 0.00 0.22 0.75
C ALA A 5 -1.43 -0.33 0.91
N SER A 6 -2.35 0.18 0.11
CA SER A 6 -3.73 -0.33 0.02
C SER A 6 -4.04 -0.64 -1.44
N ILE A 7 -4.55 -1.83 -1.69
CA ILE A 7 -4.94 -2.32 -3.02
C ILE A 7 -6.47 -2.31 -3.03
N GLN A 8 -7.05 -1.77 -4.09
CA GLN A 8 -8.48 -1.80 -4.34
C GLN A 8 -8.72 -2.28 -5.77
N ALA A 9 -9.65 -3.21 -5.93
CA ALA A 9 -10.03 -3.74 -7.24
C ALA A 9 -11.52 -4.07 -7.27
N ASP A 10 -12.09 -4.19 -8.47
CA ASP A 10 -13.50 -4.55 -8.66
C ASP A 10 -13.74 -6.06 -8.48
N THR A 11 -12.70 -6.89 -8.65
CA THR A 11 -12.75 -8.35 -8.48
C THR A 11 -11.79 -8.85 -7.40
N GLU A 12 -12.06 -10.05 -6.86
CA GLU A 12 -11.19 -10.68 -5.86
C GLU A 12 -9.81 -11.00 -6.44
N ASP A 13 -9.78 -11.53 -7.67
CA ASP A 13 -8.58 -11.99 -8.36
C ASP A 13 -7.55 -10.87 -8.54
N GLU A 14 -7.98 -9.74 -9.10
CA GLU A 14 -7.15 -8.53 -9.27
C GLU A 14 -6.63 -7.99 -7.93
N CYS A 15 -7.42 -8.13 -6.86
CA CYS A 15 -7.01 -7.73 -5.51
C CYS A 15 -5.93 -8.66 -4.95
N VAL A 16 -6.07 -9.98 -5.16
CA VAL A 16 -5.10 -11.00 -4.77
C VAL A 16 -3.80 -10.83 -5.55
N GLU A 17 -3.89 -10.61 -6.86
CA GLU A 17 -2.72 -10.36 -7.71
C GLU A 17 -1.95 -9.12 -7.27
N GLY A 18 -2.65 -8.00 -7.03
CA GLY A 18 -2.02 -6.78 -6.51
C GLY A 18 -1.40 -6.97 -5.12
N LEU A 19 -2.04 -7.75 -4.24
CA LEU A 19 -1.47 -8.10 -2.94
C LEU A 19 -0.21 -8.95 -3.09
N THR A 20 -0.22 -9.94 -3.98
CA THR A 20 0.91 -10.84 -4.23
C THR A 20 2.13 -10.07 -4.73
N GLN A 21 1.94 -9.11 -5.65
CA GLN A 21 3.02 -8.23 -6.11
C GLN A 21 3.65 -7.43 -4.97
N LEU A 22 2.85 -6.96 -4.00
CA LEU A 22 3.37 -6.27 -2.84
C LEU A 22 4.13 -7.19 -1.89
N VAL A 23 3.67 -8.43 -1.72
CA VAL A 23 4.39 -9.43 -0.92
C VAL A 23 5.74 -9.76 -1.54
N ASP A 24 5.79 -9.94 -2.85
CA ASP A 24 7.04 -10.15 -3.59
C ASP A 24 8.01 -8.95 -3.44
N ALA A 25 7.47 -7.73 -3.45
CA ALA A 25 8.22 -6.50 -3.17
C ALA A 25 8.68 -6.34 -1.69
N GLY A 26 8.39 -7.31 -0.82
CA GLY A 26 8.81 -7.30 0.58
C GLY A 26 7.85 -6.60 1.55
N PHE A 27 6.61 -6.39 1.15
CA PHE A 27 5.54 -5.97 2.05
C PHE A 27 4.94 -7.19 2.76
N VAL A 28 4.42 -6.98 3.96
CA VAL A 28 3.65 -7.96 4.71
C VAL A 28 2.17 -7.60 4.65
N PRO A 29 1.30 -8.57 4.29
CA PRO A 29 -0.13 -8.35 4.28
C PRO A 29 -0.62 -8.17 5.72
N VAL A 30 -1.32 -7.06 5.97
CA VAL A 30 -1.97 -6.76 7.26
C VAL A 30 -3.49 -6.88 7.17
N MET A 31 -4.01 -6.94 5.94
CA MET A 31 -5.41 -7.18 5.64
C MET A 31 -5.46 -7.99 4.34
N MET A 32 -5.98 -9.21 4.43
CA MET A 32 -6.30 -10.04 3.27
C MET A 32 -7.41 -9.41 2.42
N PRO A 33 -7.51 -9.77 1.13
CA PRO A 33 -8.57 -9.29 0.26
C PRO A 33 -9.94 -9.52 0.90
N ARG A 34 -10.71 -8.45 1.04
CA ARG A 34 -12.05 -8.49 1.60
C ARG A 34 -12.98 -7.63 0.76
N TYR A 35 -14.17 -8.15 0.51
CA TYR A 35 -15.22 -7.39 -0.15
C TYR A 35 -15.75 -6.29 0.79
N MET A 36 -15.70 -5.05 0.32
CA MET A 36 -16.12 -3.87 1.05
C MET A 36 -17.56 -3.49 0.68
N THR A 37 -18.22 -2.75 1.57
CA THR A 37 -19.59 -2.24 1.34
C THR A 37 -19.71 -1.29 0.15
N ASP A 38 -18.60 -0.75 -0.35
CA ASP A 38 -18.52 0.09 -1.55
C ASP A 38 -18.56 -0.71 -2.86
N GLY A 39 -18.67 -2.04 -2.79
CA GLY A 39 -18.71 -2.91 -3.97
C GLY A 39 -17.33 -3.24 -4.55
N ARG A 40 -16.26 -3.06 -3.76
CA ARG A 40 -14.88 -3.27 -4.17
C ARG A 40 -14.15 -4.19 -3.23
N TRP A 41 -13.21 -4.96 -3.77
CA TRP A 41 -12.25 -5.74 -3.00
C TRP A 41 -11.11 -4.85 -2.52
N MET A 42 -10.73 -5.02 -1.26
CA MET A 42 -9.63 -4.28 -0.66
C MET A 42 -8.68 -5.19 0.10
N ALA A 43 -7.39 -4.99 -0.12
CA ALA A 43 -6.30 -5.62 0.64
C ALA A 43 -5.31 -4.53 1.10
N ARG A 44 -4.53 -4.81 2.15
CA ARG A 44 -3.58 -3.82 2.70
C ARG A 44 -2.31 -4.52 3.14
N ALA A 45 -1.18 -3.89 2.83
CA ALA A 45 0.15 -4.39 3.16
C ALA A 45 1.04 -3.26 3.71
N VAL A 46 2.03 -3.62 4.51
CA VAL A 46 3.00 -2.69 5.10
C VAL A 46 4.42 -3.16 4.75
N PRO A 47 5.37 -2.25 4.45
CA PRO A 47 6.73 -2.63 4.15
C PRO A 47 7.41 -3.19 5.41
N THR A 48 8.05 -4.35 5.28
CA THR A 48 8.75 -4.99 6.41
C THR A 48 10.13 -4.41 6.66
N ARG A 49 10.82 -3.99 5.60
CA ARG A 49 11.99 -3.14 5.72
C ARG A 49 11.52 -1.72 5.93
N LYS A 50 12.14 -1.02 6.89
CA LYS A 50 12.18 0.45 6.88
C LYS A 50 12.51 0.84 5.45
N ALA A 51 11.55 1.39 4.71
CA ALA A 51 11.90 2.15 3.53
C ALA A 51 12.97 3.14 4.01
N PRO A 52 14.12 3.27 3.32
CA PRO A 52 14.96 4.43 3.57
C PRO A 52 14.00 5.61 3.46
N THR A 53 13.92 6.40 4.52
CA THR A 53 13.15 7.64 4.50
C THR A 53 13.62 8.36 3.25
N ALA A 54 12.77 8.41 2.23
CA ALA A 54 12.88 9.43 1.22
C ALA A 54 12.57 10.70 2.00
N GLU A 55 13.62 11.32 2.52
CA GLU A 55 13.67 12.73 2.83
C GLU A 55 13.44 13.48 1.50
N SER A 56 12.23 13.39 0.96
CA SER A 56 11.79 14.18 -0.16
C SER A 56 10.79 15.15 0.44
N GLY A 57 11.35 16.31 0.78
CA GLY A 57 10.72 17.34 1.58
C GLY A 57 9.36 17.78 1.05
N ARG A 58 8.41 17.85 1.97
CA ARG A 58 7.48 18.99 1.98
C ARG A 58 8.00 19.99 2.99
N GLY A 59 8.45 21.14 2.50
CA GLY A 59 8.69 22.33 3.31
C GLY A 59 10.09 22.90 3.21
N ALA A 60 10.44 23.52 2.09
CA ALA A 60 11.37 24.63 2.09
C ALA A 60 10.71 25.78 1.33
N VAL A 61 10.24 26.77 2.10
CA VAL A 61 9.87 28.08 1.61
C VAL A 61 11.06 28.65 0.82
N ALA A 62 10.89 28.88 -0.47
CA ALA A 62 11.81 29.71 -1.22
C ALA A 62 11.50 31.16 -0.86
N ALA A 63 12.17 31.66 0.19
CA ALA A 63 12.38 33.09 0.37
C ALA A 63 13.60 33.47 -0.48
N GLY A 64 13.35 34.23 -1.54
CA GLY A 64 14.32 34.96 -2.33
C GLY A 64 13.79 36.36 -2.57
#